data_AF-A0A5E6M3X8-F1
#
_entry.id   AF-A0A5E6M3X8-F1
#
_cell.length_a   1.000
_cell.length_b   1.000
_cell.length_c   1.000
_cell.angle_alpha   90.00
_cell.angle_beta   90.00
_cell.angle_gamma   90.00
#
_symmetry.space_group_name_H-M   'P 1'
#
loop_
_entity.id
_entity.type
_entity.pdbx_description
1 polymer ?
#
loop_
_entity_poly.entity_id
_entity_poly.type
_entity_poly.pdbx_seq_one_letter_code
_entity_poly.pdbx_strand_id
1 'polypeptide(L)'
;MAIEKARNSGLASCVRPIAKILSRLLFRVEIRGSSELPARAIYVANHLSLMDAPILSLFLPIRPVFVVYAGMLRNPFYRWVIGQADRFLVEEDRPFAFKELLAVLRHGRSVLLFPEGRISLTGSLMKIQEGAAFLALHSGAPIISLILRGTDHFFWGSPAPVAKKLAPKVSILVGRPARIEAPAGLERRKARRLAFLRLQEIMELGFFESTELLPLFEGVRRAARLHGFSRPALEDPVVGSFSYGRLLALSALLGRVLGRRSKPGERVGILFPTSVVGVATLLGLCGRGRVATLLNPAAGRTGLRQAAEIASLRTVVTSRRLLAAPGLAGIDESLATIPGLSLFFVEDLPGNTRRTDALMAWIESRFSPPQTSLPLLDDPAVVLFTSGSEGPPKGVLLSHRALAGNAAQALAVVGTGPQDKVFSALPLFHAFGLTTGVLVPLLGGFPSFLYPWALRSHTIPRLCYSSDATILVSTNTLLSYWGRYAVPYDFARIRMVIAGAEPLR
;
A
#
# COMPACT_ATOMS: atom_id res chain seq x y z
N MET A 1 9.96 6.04 41.92
CA MET A 1 9.69 5.73 40.50
C MET A 1 9.00 6.94 39.88
N ALA A 2 9.51 7.51 38.79
CA ALA A 2 8.94 8.67 38.11
C ALA A 2 7.68 8.32 37.28
N ILE A 3 6.75 7.57 37.88
CA ILE A 3 5.44 7.30 37.27
C ILE A 3 4.45 8.29 37.88
N GLU A 4 3.78 9.05 37.01
CA GLU A 4 2.58 9.77 37.40
C GLU A 4 1.41 8.79 37.37
N LYS A 5 0.83 8.52 38.55
CA LYS A 5 -0.35 7.67 38.66
C LYS A 5 -1.56 8.35 38.02
N ALA A 6 -2.47 7.53 37.49
CA ALA A 6 -3.77 8.02 37.02
C ALA A 6 -4.47 8.86 38.10
N ARG A 7 -5.15 9.94 37.69
CA ARG A 7 -5.99 10.72 38.60
C ARG A 7 -7.19 9.87 39.02
N ASN A 8 -7.10 9.23 40.20
CA ASN A 8 -8.19 8.48 40.83
C ASN A 8 -9.25 9.46 41.38
N SER A 9 -10.08 10.03 40.53
CA SER A 9 -11.36 10.60 40.97
C SER A 9 -12.43 9.50 40.88
N GLY A 10 -13.32 9.36 41.86
CA GLY A 10 -14.42 8.38 41.81
C GLY A 10 -15.25 8.46 40.52
N LEU A 11 -15.35 9.66 39.94
CA LEU A 11 -15.92 9.95 38.62
C LEU A 11 -15.25 9.18 37.46
N ALA A 12 -13.94 8.98 37.48
CA ALA A 12 -13.21 8.27 36.43
C ALA A 12 -13.64 6.79 36.30
N SER A 13 -14.09 6.17 37.39
CA SER A 13 -14.56 4.78 37.40
C SER A 13 -15.87 4.59 36.61
N CYS A 14 -16.76 5.58 36.65
CA CYS A 14 -18.05 5.56 35.95
C CYS A 14 -17.93 6.11 34.51
N VAL A 15 -17.04 7.08 34.28
CA VAL A 15 -16.85 7.70 32.96
C VAL A 15 -16.19 6.73 31.96
N ARG A 16 -15.24 5.91 32.40
CA ARG A 16 -14.51 4.99 31.51
C ARG A 16 -15.41 3.95 30.80
N PRO A 17 -16.32 3.20 31.46
CA PRO A 17 -17.20 2.26 30.77
C PRO A 17 -18.17 2.97 29.82
N ILE A 18 -18.70 4.13 30.19
CA ILE A 18 -19.57 4.95 29.32
C ILE A 18 -18.79 5.40 28.08
N ALA A 19 -17.59 5.96 28.26
CA ALA A 19 -16.72 6.37 27.18
C ALA A 19 -16.37 5.19 26.26
N LYS A 20 -16.09 4.00 26.81
CA LYS A 20 -15.84 2.78 26.03
C LYS A 20 -17.04 2.38 25.17
N ILE A 21 -18.26 2.41 25.72
CA ILE A 21 -19.49 2.08 24.98
C ILE A 21 -19.74 3.11 23.87
N LEU A 22 -19.67 4.40 24.19
CA LEU A 22 -19.85 5.48 23.21
C LEU A 22 -18.80 5.40 22.10
N SER A 23 -17.52 5.21 22.44
CA SER A 23 -16.46 5.04 21.44
C SER A 23 -16.67 3.79 20.59
N ARG A 24 -17.17 2.68 21.16
CA ARG A 24 -17.45 1.45 20.40
C ARG A 24 -18.59 1.66 19.41
N LEU A 25 -19.64 2.42 19.77
CA LEU A 25 -20.76 2.73 18.89
C LEU A 25 -20.36 3.72 17.77
N LEU A 26 -19.69 4.81 18.14
CA LEU A 26 -19.29 5.86 17.18
C LEU A 26 -18.21 5.36 16.22
N PHE A 27 -17.10 4.84 16.76
CA PHE A 27 -15.93 4.45 15.97
C PHE A 27 -15.96 2.99 15.52
N ARG A 28 -17.01 2.23 15.84
CA ARG A 28 -17.14 0.79 15.50
C ARG A 28 -15.84 0.03 15.78
N VAL A 29 -15.30 0.25 16.98
CA VAL A 29 -13.96 -0.23 17.35
C VAL A 29 -13.91 -1.75 17.28
N GLU A 30 -12.98 -2.25 16.48
CA GLU A 30 -12.75 -3.67 16.28
C GLU A 30 -11.35 -4.07 16.76
N ILE A 31 -11.26 -5.10 17.59
CA ILE A 31 -9.98 -5.65 18.07
C ILE A 31 -9.81 -7.03 17.47
N ARG A 32 -8.68 -7.27 16.84
CA ARG A 32 -8.31 -8.55 16.20
C ARG A 32 -6.92 -8.98 16.66
N GLY A 33 -6.55 -10.22 16.36
CA GLY A 33 -5.21 -10.75 16.62
C GLY A 33 -5.13 -11.56 17.92
N SER A 34 -3.98 -11.50 18.57
CA SER A 34 -3.68 -12.31 19.76
C SER A 34 -4.54 -11.90 20.97
N SER A 35 -5.02 -12.90 21.72
CA SER A 35 -5.59 -12.72 23.05
C SER A 35 -4.53 -12.76 24.16
N GLU A 36 -3.30 -13.17 23.84
CA GLU A 36 -2.20 -13.27 24.79
C GLU A 36 -1.65 -11.87 25.12
N LEU A 37 -2.01 -11.37 26.30
CA LEU A 37 -1.58 -10.07 26.82
C LEU A 37 -0.87 -10.25 28.18
N PRO A 38 0.42 -10.62 28.18
CA PRO A 38 1.23 -10.75 29.38
C PRO A 38 1.18 -9.50 30.27
N ALA A 39 1.14 -9.71 31.59
CA ALA A 39 1.18 -8.62 32.58
C ALA A 39 2.49 -7.81 32.52
N ARG A 40 3.59 -8.45 32.08
CA ARG A 40 4.90 -7.85 31.81
C ARG A 40 5.26 -7.99 30.33
N ALA A 41 5.08 -6.93 29.58
CA ALA A 41 5.46 -6.82 28.17
C ALA A 41 5.75 -5.36 27.78
N ILE A 42 6.34 -5.20 26.59
CA ILE A 42 6.52 -3.91 25.93
C ILE A 42 5.52 -3.84 24.79
N TYR A 43 4.50 -3.00 24.97
CA TYR A 43 3.49 -2.75 23.93
C TYR A 43 3.98 -1.62 23.03
N VAL A 44 4.08 -1.89 21.73
CA VAL A 44 4.56 -0.93 20.74
C VAL A 44 3.44 -0.61 19.76
N ALA A 45 3.01 0.65 19.71
CA ALA A 45 1.89 1.07 18.87
C ALA A 45 2.35 2.04 17.77
N ASN A 46 1.82 1.91 16.55
CA ASN A 46 1.98 2.96 15.55
C ASN A 46 1.20 4.22 15.97
N HIS A 47 1.61 5.39 15.48
CA HIS A 47 1.03 6.66 15.92
C HIS A 47 0.45 7.47 14.77
N LEU A 48 -0.87 7.43 14.61
CA LEU A 48 -1.65 8.03 13.53
C LEU A 48 -2.37 9.32 13.93
N SER A 49 -2.77 9.45 15.20
CA SER A 49 -3.43 10.64 15.72
C SER A 49 -3.40 10.76 17.24
N LEU A 50 -3.80 11.93 17.75
CA LEU A 50 -3.98 12.14 19.19
C LEU A 50 -5.06 11.24 19.83
N MET A 51 -5.88 10.53 19.02
CA MET A 51 -6.86 9.56 19.52
C MET A 51 -6.28 8.19 19.86
N ASP A 52 -5.05 7.89 19.45
CA ASP A 52 -4.49 6.54 19.60
C ASP A 52 -4.36 6.14 21.08
N ALA A 53 -3.70 6.97 21.89
CA ALA A 53 -3.55 6.69 23.33
C ALA A 53 -4.89 6.61 24.09
N PRO A 54 -5.86 7.54 23.88
CA PRO A 54 -7.23 7.40 24.37
C PRO A 54 -7.88 6.06 24.02
N ILE A 55 -7.85 5.66 22.75
CA ILE A 55 -8.48 4.43 22.28
C ILE A 55 -7.80 3.21 22.88
N LEU A 56 -6.47 3.16 22.90
CA LEU A 56 -5.72 2.06 23.53
C LEU A 56 -6.04 1.97 25.03
N SER A 57 -6.12 3.10 25.74
CA SER A 57 -6.49 3.12 27.17
C SER A 57 -7.89 2.57 27.42
N LEU A 58 -8.87 2.85 26.56
CA LEU A 58 -10.25 2.35 26.73
C LEU A 58 -10.40 0.86 26.38
N PHE A 59 -9.67 0.38 25.38
CA PHE A 59 -9.93 -0.91 24.75
C PHE A 59 -8.94 -2.01 25.12
N LEU A 60 -7.72 -1.69 25.55
CA LEU A 60 -6.80 -2.71 26.07
C LEU A 60 -7.29 -3.21 27.44
N PRO A 61 -7.34 -4.54 27.66
CA PRO A 61 -7.77 -5.12 28.94
C PRO A 61 -6.70 -5.01 30.04
N ILE A 62 -5.52 -4.51 29.69
CA ILE A 62 -4.38 -4.28 30.59
C ILE A 62 -4.23 -2.79 30.92
N ARG A 63 -3.47 -2.48 31.97
CA ARG A 63 -3.13 -1.10 32.37
C ARG A 63 -1.62 -0.86 32.26
N PRO A 64 -1.08 -0.75 31.03
CA PRO A 64 0.33 -0.45 30.84
C PRO A 64 0.64 0.99 31.29
N VAL A 65 1.89 1.24 31.59
CA VAL A 65 2.41 2.59 31.83
C VAL A 65 2.66 3.22 30.46
N PHE A 66 1.96 4.31 30.15
CA PHE A 66 2.11 5.02 28.88
C PHE A 66 3.38 5.86 28.89
N VAL A 67 4.29 5.63 27.95
CA VAL A 67 5.48 6.45 27.74
C VAL A 67 5.12 7.60 26.81
N VAL A 68 5.16 8.84 27.31
CA VAL A 68 4.60 10.01 26.64
C VAL A 68 5.60 11.16 26.65
N TYR A 69 5.79 11.81 25.51
CA TYR A 69 6.61 13.02 25.43
C TYR A 69 5.92 14.20 26.12
N ALA A 70 6.65 14.92 26.97
CA ALA A 70 6.11 16.02 27.77
C ALA A 70 5.48 17.13 26.89
N GLY A 71 6.03 17.39 25.69
CA GLY A 71 5.49 18.35 24.73
C GLY A 71 4.04 18.06 24.30
N MET A 72 3.64 16.79 24.26
CA MET A 72 2.28 16.39 23.89
C MET A 72 1.24 16.81 24.94
N LEU A 73 1.67 16.99 26.20
CA LEU A 73 0.80 17.51 27.26
C LEU A 73 0.47 18.99 27.10
N ARG A 74 1.06 19.74 26.16
CA ARG A 74 0.64 21.13 25.87
C ARG A 74 -0.81 21.19 25.39
N ASN A 75 -1.32 20.13 24.76
CA ASN A 75 -2.72 20.02 24.36
C ASN A 75 -3.59 19.71 25.60
N PRO A 76 -4.54 20.59 25.99
CA PRO A 76 -5.35 20.42 27.21
C PRO A 76 -6.21 19.16 27.18
N PHE A 77 -6.77 18.83 26.01
CA PHE A 77 -7.59 17.64 25.84
C PHE A 77 -6.74 16.36 26.00
N TYR A 78 -5.59 16.30 25.32
CA TYR A 78 -4.70 15.15 25.43
C TYR A 78 -4.21 14.96 26.87
N ARG A 79 -3.82 16.05 27.54
CA ARG A 79 -3.42 16.06 28.96
C ARG A 79 -4.52 15.50 29.87
N TRP A 80 -5.78 15.89 29.63
CA TRP A 80 -6.91 15.39 30.41
C TRP A 80 -7.14 13.88 30.21
N VAL A 81 -7.11 13.39 28.96
CA VAL A 81 -7.35 11.97 28.67
C VAL A 81 -6.22 11.09 29.20
N ILE A 82 -4.97 11.42 28.88
CA ILE A 82 -3.81 10.66 29.36
C ILE A 82 -3.64 10.78 30.88
N GLY A 83 -4.24 11.81 31.49
CA GLY A 83 -4.47 11.98 32.92
C GLY A 83 -5.08 10.77 33.61
N GLN A 84 -5.87 9.98 32.88
CA GLN A 84 -6.62 8.80 33.36
C GLN A 84 -5.81 7.50 33.28
N ALA A 85 -4.58 7.54 32.77
CA ALA A 85 -3.67 6.40 32.69
C ALA A 85 -2.39 6.67 33.50
N ASP A 86 -1.78 5.59 34.00
CA ASP A 86 -0.43 5.67 34.54
C ASP A 86 0.53 6.02 33.41
N ARG A 87 1.38 7.02 33.62
CA ARG A 87 2.26 7.54 32.57
C ARG A 87 3.67 7.80 33.06
N PHE A 88 4.59 7.71 32.13
CA PHE A 88 5.99 8.03 32.28
C PHE A 88 6.31 9.16 31.28
N LEU A 89 6.73 10.31 31.78
CA LEU A 89 7.02 11.47 30.94
C LEU A 89 8.47 11.43 30.47
N VAL A 90 8.65 11.58 29.16
CA VAL A 90 9.95 11.70 28.52
C VAL A 90 10.13 13.14 28.07
N GLU A 91 11.19 13.78 28.56
CA GLU A 91 11.59 15.11 28.10
C GLU A 91 12.43 14.97 26.81
N GLU A 92 12.31 15.95 25.89
CA GLU A 92 13.00 15.91 24.59
C GLU A 92 14.52 16.12 24.72
N ASP A 93 14.96 16.79 25.77
CA ASP A 93 16.33 17.17 26.08
C ASP A 93 17.06 16.15 27.00
N ARG A 94 16.33 15.19 27.57
CA ARG A 94 16.93 14.11 28.38
C ARG A 94 17.18 12.86 27.55
N PRO A 95 18.34 12.19 27.73
CA PRO A 95 18.56 10.89 27.13
C PRO A 95 17.46 9.92 27.58
N PHE A 96 16.95 9.10 26.65
CA PHE A 96 15.88 8.12 26.86
C PHE A 96 16.01 7.47 28.24
N ALA A 97 14.97 7.61 29.08
CA ALA A 97 14.93 7.19 30.49
C ALA A 97 14.89 5.66 30.64
N PHE A 98 15.93 5.03 30.11
CA PHE A 98 16.06 3.61 29.93
C PHE A 98 16.09 2.87 31.27
N LYS A 99 16.85 3.40 32.24
CA LYS A 99 17.01 2.77 33.55
C LYS A 99 15.69 2.72 34.30
N GLU A 100 14.91 3.78 34.22
CA GLU A 100 13.61 3.92 34.85
C GLU A 100 12.59 2.97 34.20
N LEU A 101 12.48 2.98 32.87
CA LEU A 101 11.60 2.07 32.14
C LEU A 101 11.97 0.60 32.34
N LEU A 102 13.27 0.29 32.42
CA LEU A 102 13.75 -1.05 32.76
C LEU A 102 13.32 -1.46 34.18
N ALA A 103 13.36 -0.53 35.15
CA ALA A 103 12.88 -0.78 36.50
C ALA A 103 11.36 -1.05 36.52
N VAL A 104 10.56 -0.32 35.74
CA VAL A 104 9.11 -0.59 35.59
C VAL A 104 8.86 -2.03 35.15
N LEU A 105 9.58 -2.49 34.12
CA LEU A 105 9.47 -3.86 33.62
C LEU A 105 9.96 -4.91 34.63
N ARG A 106 11.02 -4.61 35.38
CA ARG A 106 11.52 -5.49 36.46
C ARG A 106 10.53 -5.65 37.61
N HIS A 107 9.74 -4.61 37.90
CA HIS A 107 8.62 -4.67 38.85
C HIS A 107 7.37 -5.38 38.28
N GLY A 108 7.48 -6.06 37.14
CA GLY A 108 6.39 -6.84 36.55
C GLY A 108 5.31 -6.00 35.85
N ARG A 109 5.51 -4.69 35.70
CA ARG A 109 4.56 -3.82 35.00
C ARG A 109 4.90 -3.70 33.53
N SER A 110 3.87 -3.69 32.68
CA SER A 110 4.02 -3.41 31.25
C SER A 110 4.16 -1.93 30.94
N VAL A 111 4.83 -1.62 29.84
CA VAL A 111 4.95 -0.27 29.28
C VAL A 111 4.32 -0.23 27.88
N LEU A 112 3.73 0.90 27.51
CA LEU A 112 3.23 1.16 26.16
C LEU A 112 3.96 2.36 25.58
N LEU A 113 4.50 2.22 24.39
CA LEU A 113 5.26 3.26 23.70
C LEU A 113 4.87 3.38 22.23
N PHE A 114 5.05 4.57 21.69
CA PHE A 114 4.90 4.87 20.27
C PHE A 114 6.30 5.03 19.69
N PRO A 115 6.88 3.99 19.05
CA PRO A 115 8.29 4.00 18.71
C PRO A 115 8.62 4.99 17.57
N GLU A 116 7.63 5.54 16.87
CA GLU A 116 7.82 6.58 15.85
C GLU A 116 8.27 7.93 16.44
N GLY A 117 8.00 8.18 17.73
CA GLY A 117 8.36 9.41 18.43
C GLY A 117 7.52 10.64 18.08
N ARG A 118 6.72 10.58 17.01
CA ARG A 118 5.79 11.64 16.59
C ARG A 118 4.59 11.03 15.87
N ILE A 119 3.54 11.82 15.68
CA ILE A 119 2.37 11.42 14.90
C ILE A 119 2.75 11.35 13.41
N SER A 120 2.31 10.28 12.74
CA SER A 120 2.53 10.05 11.31
C SER A 120 1.92 11.15 10.46
N LEU A 121 2.73 11.69 9.54
CA LEU A 121 2.30 12.71 8.58
C LEU A 121 1.67 12.09 7.33
N THR A 122 1.84 10.78 7.12
CA THR A 122 1.41 10.09 5.90
C THR A 122 0.31 9.08 6.15
N GLY A 123 0.15 8.62 7.40
CA GLY A 123 -0.69 7.46 7.74
C GLY A 123 0.04 6.11 7.61
N SER A 124 1.27 6.13 7.11
CA SER A 124 2.15 4.95 7.00
C SER A 124 3.06 4.84 8.22
N LEU A 125 3.65 3.66 8.40
CA LEU A 125 4.65 3.42 9.44
C LEU A 125 5.87 4.34 9.21
N MET A 126 6.19 5.19 10.19
CA MET A 126 7.36 6.07 10.14
C MET A 126 8.62 5.38 10.68
N LYS A 127 9.75 6.13 10.69
CA LYS A 127 11.01 5.72 11.31
C LYS A 127 10.76 5.31 12.77
N ILE A 128 10.99 4.03 13.04
CA ILE A 128 11.01 3.47 14.39
C ILE A 128 12.29 3.92 15.10
N GLN A 129 12.18 4.31 16.36
CA GLN A 129 13.31 4.64 17.22
C GLN A 129 13.82 3.38 17.94
N GLU A 130 15.13 3.32 18.17
CA GLU A 130 15.80 2.14 18.73
C GLU A 130 15.49 1.87 20.21
N GLY A 131 14.96 2.87 20.95
CA GLY A 131 14.81 2.80 22.42
C GLY A 131 13.96 1.61 22.89
N ALA A 132 12.88 1.30 22.17
CA ALA A 132 12.01 0.17 22.48
C ALA A 132 12.68 -1.19 22.26
N ALA A 133 13.42 -1.31 21.16
CA ALA A 133 14.14 -2.54 20.82
C ALA A 133 15.25 -2.81 21.85
N PHE A 134 15.94 -1.75 22.26
CA PHE A 134 16.97 -1.81 23.29
C PHE A 134 16.38 -2.18 24.67
N LEU A 135 15.21 -1.64 25.02
CA LEU A 135 14.48 -1.98 26.24
C LEU A 135 14.06 -3.46 26.27
N ALA A 136 13.56 -3.99 25.14
CA ALA A 136 13.21 -5.40 25.02
C ALA A 136 14.44 -6.30 25.21
N LEU A 137 15.53 -6.00 24.51
CA LEU A 137 16.76 -6.79 24.59
C LEU A 137 17.32 -6.90 26.02
N HIS A 138 17.27 -5.84 26.82
CA HIS A 138 17.84 -5.83 28.19
C HIS A 138 16.86 -6.28 29.27
N SER A 139 15.56 -6.10 29.02
CA SER A 139 14.53 -6.54 29.96
C SER A 139 14.16 -8.01 29.77
N GLY A 140 14.42 -8.58 28.60
CA GLY A 140 13.91 -9.91 28.20
C GLY A 140 12.37 -9.96 28.12
N ALA A 141 11.69 -8.82 28.19
CA ALA A 141 10.24 -8.75 28.09
C ALA A 141 9.81 -8.94 26.62
N PRO A 142 8.71 -9.67 26.36
CA PRO A 142 8.19 -9.79 25.01
C PRO A 142 7.67 -8.44 24.50
N ILE A 143 7.80 -8.23 23.20
CA ILE A 143 7.20 -7.13 22.46
C ILE A 143 5.85 -7.58 21.90
N ILE A 144 4.86 -6.72 21.99
CA ILE A 144 3.55 -6.91 21.38
C ILE A 144 3.24 -5.68 20.55
N SER A 145 3.13 -5.86 19.23
CA SER A 145 2.72 -4.78 18.33
C SER A 145 1.22 -4.51 18.45
N LEU A 146 0.86 -3.24 18.44
CA LEU A 146 -0.51 -2.75 18.46
C LEU A 146 -0.70 -1.86 17.23
N ILE A 147 -1.31 -2.41 16.19
CA ILE A 147 -1.46 -1.67 14.93
C ILE A 147 -2.87 -1.07 14.86
N LEU A 148 -2.93 0.25 14.95
CA LEU A 148 -4.13 1.05 14.78
C LEU A 148 -4.34 1.40 13.31
N ARG A 149 -5.61 1.37 12.89
CA ARG A 149 -6.08 1.90 11.60
C ARG A 149 -7.30 2.79 11.81
N GLY A 150 -7.44 3.84 11.00
CA GLY A 150 -8.65 4.66 10.92
C GLY A 150 -8.66 5.88 11.85
N THR A 151 -7.77 5.97 12.82
CA THR A 151 -7.65 7.12 13.73
C THR A 151 -7.08 8.37 13.05
N ASP A 152 -6.35 8.20 11.94
CA ASP A 152 -5.87 9.23 11.02
C ASP A 152 -6.99 9.91 10.22
N HIS A 153 -8.09 9.19 9.98
CA HIS A 153 -9.28 9.69 9.32
C HIS A 153 -10.21 10.47 10.26
N PHE A 154 -9.94 10.52 11.56
CA PHE A 154 -10.76 11.33 12.47
C PHE A 154 -10.57 12.82 12.15
N PHE A 155 -11.65 13.59 12.21
CA PHE A 155 -11.64 15.00 11.80
C PHE A 155 -10.67 15.89 12.60
N TRP A 156 -10.23 15.44 13.76
CA TRP A 156 -9.31 16.16 14.63
C TRP A 156 -8.09 15.32 15.03
N GLY A 157 -6.96 15.99 15.26
CA GLY A 157 -5.79 15.38 15.91
C GLY A 157 -4.89 14.51 15.02
N SER A 158 -5.15 14.40 13.71
CA SER A 158 -4.25 13.76 12.75
C SER A 158 -3.80 14.72 11.64
N PRO A 159 -2.49 14.89 11.42
CA PRO A 159 -1.93 15.71 10.36
C PRO A 159 -1.95 15.02 8.97
N ALA A 160 -2.34 13.74 8.90
CA ALA A 160 -2.30 12.97 7.65
C ALA A 160 -3.25 13.57 6.60
N PRO A 161 -2.81 13.72 5.33
CA PRO A 161 -3.60 14.30 4.23
C PRO A 161 -4.57 13.27 3.61
N VAL A 162 -5.41 12.68 4.47
CA VAL A 162 -6.43 11.68 4.14
C VAL A 162 -7.84 12.24 4.35
N ALA A 163 -8.86 11.60 3.76
CA ALA A 163 -10.24 12.08 3.88
C ALA A 163 -10.70 12.01 5.34
N LYS A 164 -11.08 13.17 5.90
CA LYS A 164 -11.51 13.31 7.29
C LYS A 164 -12.98 12.94 7.48
N LYS A 165 -13.30 12.29 8.60
CA LYS A 165 -14.62 11.77 8.97
C LYS A 165 -14.90 12.06 10.43
N LEU A 166 -16.17 12.29 10.77
CA LEU A 166 -16.60 12.49 12.16
C LEU A 166 -16.47 11.21 12.99
N ALA A 167 -16.75 10.05 12.40
CA ALA A 167 -16.76 8.77 13.11
C ALA A 167 -16.19 7.64 12.22
N PRO A 168 -14.87 7.65 11.95
CA PRO A 168 -14.22 6.59 11.17
C PRO A 168 -14.29 5.25 11.93
N LYS A 169 -14.30 4.14 11.18
CA LYS A 169 -14.09 2.82 11.78
C LYS A 169 -12.65 2.74 12.29
N VAL A 170 -12.45 2.31 13.53
CA VAL A 170 -11.12 2.07 14.10
C VAL A 170 -10.91 0.59 14.32
N SER A 171 -9.75 0.08 13.89
CA SER A 171 -9.34 -1.29 14.20
C SER A 171 -7.99 -1.33 14.91
N ILE A 172 -7.85 -2.25 15.86
CA ILE A 172 -6.62 -2.52 16.60
C ILE A 172 -6.24 -3.98 16.33
N LEU A 173 -5.12 -4.20 15.66
CA LEU A 173 -4.51 -5.53 15.56
C LEU A 173 -3.51 -5.70 16.70
N VAL A 174 -3.73 -6.73 17.52
CA VAL A 174 -2.82 -7.16 18.59
C VAL A 174 -1.90 -8.25 18.03
N GLY A 175 -0.60 -7.96 17.93
CA GLY A 175 0.41 -8.93 17.51
C GLY A 175 0.64 -10.04 18.52
N ARG A 176 1.28 -11.13 18.09
CA ARG A 176 1.71 -12.20 19.00
C ARG A 176 2.93 -11.73 19.82
N PRO A 177 3.09 -12.20 21.07
CA PRO A 177 4.29 -11.92 21.85
C PRO A 177 5.57 -12.35 21.12
N ALA A 178 6.48 -11.42 20.83
CA ALA A 178 7.74 -11.67 20.16
C ALA A 178 8.91 -11.29 21.07
N ARG A 179 9.89 -12.18 21.23
CA ARG A 179 11.12 -11.88 21.98
C ARG A 179 12.18 -11.34 21.05
N ILE A 180 12.92 -10.34 21.53
CA ILE A 180 14.11 -9.84 20.85
C ILE A 180 15.33 -10.37 21.59
N GLU A 181 16.08 -11.21 20.90
CA GLU A 181 17.31 -11.83 21.39
C GLU A 181 18.45 -11.47 20.44
N ALA A 182 19.67 -11.39 20.98
CA ALA A 182 20.88 -11.21 20.18
C ALA A 182 21.80 -12.43 20.42
N PRO A 183 22.47 -12.95 19.38
CA PRO A 183 23.44 -14.03 19.54
C PRO A 183 24.49 -13.71 20.61
N ALA A 184 24.85 -14.73 21.40
CA ALA A 184 25.91 -14.61 22.40
C ALA A 184 27.24 -14.22 21.74
N GLY A 185 28.03 -13.35 22.39
CA GLY A 185 29.33 -12.90 21.88
C GLY A 185 29.28 -11.84 20.78
N LEU A 186 28.09 -11.41 20.35
CA LEU A 186 27.96 -10.33 19.37
C LEU A 186 28.35 -8.97 19.98
N GLU A 187 29.10 -8.17 19.22
CA GLU A 187 29.45 -6.80 19.61
C GLU A 187 28.20 -5.98 19.96
N ARG A 188 28.26 -5.20 21.05
CA ARG A 188 27.12 -4.44 21.59
C ARG A 188 26.42 -3.55 20.55
N ARG A 189 27.18 -2.91 19.65
CA ARG A 189 26.63 -2.08 18.57
C ARG A 189 25.83 -2.91 17.55
N LYS A 190 26.35 -4.06 17.16
CA LYS A 190 25.68 -4.99 16.23
C LYS A 190 24.44 -5.61 16.86
N ALA A 191 24.50 -5.98 18.14
CA ALA A 191 23.36 -6.51 18.89
C ALA A 191 22.21 -5.49 18.95
N ARG A 192 22.54 -4.22 19.23
CA ARG A 192 21.56 -3.13 19.21
C ARG A 192 20.94 -2.93 17.83
N ARG A 193 21.74 -2.98 16.76
CA ARG A 193 21.22 -2.86 15.39
C ARG A 193 20.31 -4.02 15.01
N LEU A 194 20.67 -5.25 15.36
CA LEU A 194 19.84 -6.44 15.11
C LEU A 194 18.51 -6.35 15.86
N ALA A 195 18.54 -5.97 17.14
CA ALA A 195 17.32 -5.73 17.92
C ALA A 195 16.40 -4.69 17.25
N PHE A 196 16.98 -3.57 16.80
CA PHE A 196 16.23 -2.55 16.06
C PHE A 196 15.57 -3.11 14.79
N LEU A 197 16.32 -3.83 13.95
CA LEU A 197 15.78 -4.43 12.72
C LEU A 197 14.65 -5.42 13.04
N ARG A 198 14.77 -6.17 14.14
CA ARG A 198 13.74 -7.13 14.53
C ARG A 198 12.47 -6.48 15.04
N LEU A 199 12.58 -5.36 15.79
CA LEU A 199 11.43 -4.54 16.13
C LEU A 199 10.77 -3.95 14.88
N GLN A 200 11.58 -3.46 13.93
CA GLN A 200 11.07 -2.92 12.68
C GLN A 200 10.25 -3.97 11.91
N GLU A 201 10.78 -5.18 11.76
CA GLU A 201 10.08 -6.29 11.11
C GLU A 201 8.78 -6.68 11.84
N ILE A 202 8.77 -6.72 13.18
CA ILE A 202 7.55 -6.97 13.96
C ILE A 202 6.46 -5.92 13.65
N MET A 203 6.84 -4.65 13.53
CA MET A 203 5.91 -3.57 13.21
C MET A 203 5.45 -3.62 11.74
N GLU A 204 6.35 -3.88 10.80
CA GLU A 204 6.05 -4.02 9.37
C GLU A 204 5.11 -5.21 9.11
N LEU A 205 5.38 -6.37 9.72
CA LEU A 205 4.52 -7.56 9.65
C LEU A 205 3.14 -7.26 10.23
N GLY A 206 3.06 -6.63 11.42
CA GLY A 206 1.78 -6.22 11.99
C GLY A 206 1.03 -5.24 11.07
N PHE A 207 1.73 -4.31 10.43
CA PHE A 207 1.12 -3.36 9.50
C PHE A 207 0.54 -4.09 8.28
N PHE A 208 1.27 -5.06 7.72
CA PHE A 208 0.78 -5.93 6.65
C PHE A 208 -0.43 -6.75 7.09
N GLU A 209 -0.35 -7.46 8.22
CA GLU A 209 -1.45 -8.29 8.75
C GLU A 209 -2.72 -7.49 9.07
N SER A 210 -2.57 -6.21 9.46
CA SER A 210 -3.71 -5.32 9.69
C SER A 210 -4.38 -4.85 8.38
N THR A 211 -3.73 -5.06 7.24
CA THR A 211 -4.24 -4.65 5.93
C THR A 211 -5.22 -5.69 5.41
N GLU A 212 -6.49 -5.32 5.34
CA GLU A 212 -7.48 -6.15 4.65
C GLU A 212 -7.15 -6.19 3.15
N LEU A 213 -6.97 -7.38 2.59
CA LEU A 213 -6.74 -7.57 1.15
C LEU A 213 -8.09 -7.66 0.42
N LEU A 214 -8.16 -7.05 -0.77
CA LEU A 214 -9.34 -7.04 -1.62
C LEU A 214 -8.92 -7.35 -3.07
N PRO A 215 -9.82 -7.91 -3.90
CA PRO A 215 -9.58 -8.03 -5.35
C PRO A 215 -9.22 -6.68 -5.96
N LEU A 216 -8.38 -6.67 -6.99
CA LEU A 216 -7.68 -5.45 -7.45
C LEU A 216 -8.61 -4.26 -7.68
N PHE A 217 -9.72 -4.44 -8.41
CA PHE A 217 -10.68 -3.36 -8.67
C PHE A 217 -11.30 -2.82 -7.36
N GLU A 218 -11.68 -3.70 -6.44
CA GLU A 218 -12.19 -3.31 -5.13
C GLU A 218 -11.12 -2.61 -4.29
N GLY A 219 -9.88 -3.12 -4.30
CA GLY A 219 -8.77 -2.51 -3.58
C GLY A 219 -8.55 -1.06 -4.02
N VAL A 220 -8.56 -0.79 -5.32
CA VAL A 220 -8.45 0.57 -5.88
C VAL A 220 -9.68 1.41 -5.53
N ARG A 221 -10.89 0.83 -5.53
CA ARG A 221 -12.10 1.53 -5.07
C ARG A 221 -12.06 1.87 -3.58
N ARG A 222 -11.53 0.98 -2.74
CA ARG A 222 -11.33 1.27 -1.32
C ARG A 222 -10.32 2.41 -1.15
N ALA A 223 -9.20 2.38 -1.86
CA ALA A 223 -8.24 3.48 -1.86
C ALA A 223 -8.93 4.80 -2.27
N ALA A 224 -9.74 4.80 -3.32
CA ALA A 224 -10.52 5.97 -3.73
C ALA A 224 -11.48 6.50 -2.64
N ARG A 225 -12.10 5.61 -1.85
CA ARG A 225 -12.96 6.00 -0.70
C ARG A 225 -12.17 6.56 0.48
N LEU A 226 -10.92 6.13 0.66
CA LEU A 226 -10.05 6.58 1.76
C LEU A 226 -9.35 7.90 1.42
N HIS A 227 -8.89 8.05 0.18
CA HIS A 227 -8.06 9.19 -0.25
C HIS A 227 -8.81 10.23 -1.08
N GLY A 228 -10.00 9.89 -1.57
CA GLY A 228 -10.88 10.76 -2.35
C GLY A 228 -10.90 10.41 -3.84
N PHE A 229 -12.10 10.34 -4.42
CA PHE A 229 -12.28 9.97 -5.82
C PHE A 229 -11.79 11.04 -6.82
N SER A 230 -11.70 12.31 -6.41
CA SER A 230 -11.17 13.39 -7.23
C SER A 230 -9.65 13.43 -7.26
N ARG A 231 -8.98 12.69 -6.35
CA ARG A 231 -7.52 12.69 -6.24
C ARG A 231 -6.90 12.07 -7.50
N PRO A 232 -5.79 12.64 -8.02
CA PRO A 232 -5.00 12.00 -9.08
C PRO A 232 -4.55 10.59 -8.69
N ALA A 233 -4.73 9.64 -9.60
CA ALA A 233 -4.36 8.23 -9.43
C ALA A 233 -3.25 7.84 -10.40
N LEU A 234 -3.45 8.11 -11.68
CA LEU A 234 -2.47 7.85 -12.73
C LEU A 234 -2.34 9.06 -13.63
N GLU A 235 -1.19 9.21 -14.25
CA GLU A 235 -0.93 10.18 -15.30
C GLU A 235 -0.13 9.51 -16.39
N ASP A 236 -0.39 9.85 -17.65
CA ASP A 236 0.49 9.50 -18.75
C ASP A 236 0.53 10.65 -19.78
N PRO A 237 1.51 10.65 -20.70
CA PRO A 237 1.64 11.72 -21.70
C PRO A 237 0.50 11.80 -22.72
N VAL A 238 -0.37 10.78 -22.81
CA VAL A 238 -1.40 10.66 -23.84
C VAL A 238 -2.73 11.21 -23.36
N VAL A 239 -3.18 10.79 -22.18
CA VAL A 239 -4.48 11.18 -21.61
C VAL A 239 -4.36 12.19 -20.46
N GLY A 240 -3.13 12.50 -20.03
CA GLY A 240 -2.86 13.39 -18.92
C GLY A 240 -3.27 12.77 -17.57
N SER A 241 -3.61 13.62 -16.61
CA SER A 241 -3.95 13.19 -15.25
C SER A 241 -5.35 12.58 -15.16
N PHE A 242 -5.43 11.36 -14.65
CA PHE A 242 -6.65 10.64 -14.33
C PHE A 242 -6.84 10.52 -12.82
N SER A 243 -8.01 10.96 -12.35
CA SER A 243 -8.41 10.76 -10.96
C SER A 243 -8.85 9.32 -10.70
N TYR A 244 -8.86 8.90 -9.43
CA TYR A 244 -9.39 7.59 -9.02
C TYR A 244 -10.79 7.33 -9.58
N GLY A 245 -11.68 8.32 -9.51
CA GLY A 245 -13.05 8.20 -10.01
C GLY A 245 -13.12 8.02 -11.53
N ARG A 246 -12.28 8.74 -12.29
CA ARG A 246 -12.22 8.58 -13.76
C ARG A 246 -11.61 7.23 -14.15
N LEU A 247 -10.55 6.81 -13.45
CA LEU A 247 -9.92 5.51 -13.67
C LEU A 247 -10.90 4.35 -13.41
N LEU A 248 -11.59 4.37 -12.27
CA LEU A 248 -12.56 3.33 -11.92
C LEU A 248 -13.76 3.31 -12.87
N ALA A 249 -14.27 4.48 -13.29
CA ALA A 249 -15.36 4.54 -14.26
C ALA A 249 -14.95 4.00 -15.63
N LEU A 250 -13.77 4.38 -16.13
CA LEU A 250 -13.23 3.83 -17.39
C LEU A 250 -12.99 2.32 -17.27
N SER A 251 -12.45 1.86 -16.15
CA SER A 251 -12.22 0.44 -15.88
C SER A 251 -13.53 -0.34 -15.88
N ALA A 252 -14.57 0.17 -15.19
CA ALA A 252 -15.89 -0.46 -15.18
C ALA A 252 -16.52 -0.49 -16.57
N LEU A 253 -16.40 0.60 -17.35
CA LEU A 253 -16.91 0.68 -18.72
C LEU A 253 -16.23 -0.36 -19.63
N LEU A 254 -14.90 -0.40 -19.63
CA LEU A 254 -14.11 -1.38 -20.40
C LEU A 254 -14.45 -2.80 -19.98
N GLY A 255 -14.54 -3.05 -18.67
CA GLY A 255 -14.98 -4.33 -18.13
C GLY A 255 -16.35 -4.73 -18.68
N ARG A 256 -17.34 -3.83 -18.66
CA ARG A 256 -18.70 -4.13 -19.17
C ARG A 256 -18.70 -4.46 -20.65
N VAL A 257 -17.99 -3.69 -21.48
CA VAL A 257 -17.93 -3.91 -22.93
C VAL A 257 -17.20 -5.21 -23.25
N LEU A 258 -16.02 -5.43 -22.68
CA LEU A 258 -15.21 -6.64 -22.89
C LEU A 258 -15.85 -7.89 -22.27
N GLY A 259 -16.61 -7.72 -21.19
CA GLY A 259 -17.37 -8.77 -20.54
C GLY A 259 -18.52 -9.33 -21.38
N ARG A 260 -18.96 -8.61 -22.44
CA ARG A 260 -19.90 -9.16 -23.44
C ARG A 260 -19.22 -10.06 -24.47
N ARG A 261 -17.89 -9.98 -24.59
CA ARG A 261 -17.07 -10.70 -25.58
C ARG A 261 -16.29 -11.87 -24.97
N SER A 262 -16.31 -12.00 -23.65
CA SER A 262 -15.59 -13.02 -22.88
C SER A 262 -16.48 -13.56 -21.76
N LYS A 263 -16.12 -14.70 -21.16
CA LYS A 263 -16.79 -15.27 -19.99
C LYS A 263 -15.98 -15.05 -18.69
N PRO A 264 -16.61 -15.07 -17.50
CA PRO A 264 -15.85 -15.16 -16.24
C PRO A 264 -14.88 -16.36 -16.27
N GLY A 265 -13.69 -16.20 -15.70
CA GLY A 265 -12.58 -17.16 -15.73
C GLY A 265 -11.77 -17.15 -17.03
N GLU A 266 -12.24 -16.49 -18.09
CA GLU A 266 -11.54 -16.43 -19.36
C GLU A 266 -10.35 -15.45 -19.31
N ARG A 267 -9.28 -15.80 -20.03
CA ARG A 267 -8.09 -14.97 -20.20
C ARG A 267 -8.30 -14.02 -21.38
N VAL A 268 -8.08 -12.73 -21.14
CA VAL A 268 -8.18 -11.68 -22.16
C VAL A 268 -6.83 -11.00 -22.30
N GLY A 269 -6.29 -11.01 -23.51
CA GLY A 269 -5.01 -10.39 -23.84
C GLY A 269 -5.10 -8.87 -23.76
N ILE A 270 -4.08 -8.24 -23.20
CA ILE A 270 -3.88 -6.80 -23.18
C ILE A 270 -2.55 -6.53 -23.88
N LEU A 271 -2.63 -5.96 -25.08
CA LEU A 271 -1.47 -5.52 -25.86
C LEU A 271 -1.45 -3.99 -25.87
N PHE A 272 -0.89 -3.41 -24.81
CA PHE A 272 -0.66 -1.97 -24.72
C PHE A 272 0.73 -1.71 -24.13
N PRO A 273 1.36 -0.57 -24.48
CA PRO A 273 2.43 -0.04 -23.66
C PRO A 273 1.89 0.42 -22.30
N THR A 274 2.77 0.68 -21.33
CA THR A 274 2.38 1.22 -20.01
C THR A 274 1.61 2.53 -20.20
N SER A 275 0.33 2.51 -19.82
CA SER A 275 -0.61 3.61 -20.03
C SER A 275 -1.81 3.49 -19.09
N VAL A 276 -2.52 4.59 -18.87
CA VAL A 276 -3.76 4.64 -18.09
C VAL A 276 -4.81 3.68 -18.68
N VAL A 277 -4.94 3.63 -20.00
CA VAL A 277 -5.89 2.74 -20.69
C VAL A 277 -5.55 1.26 -20.46
N GLY A 278 -4.27 0.89 -20.51
CA GLY A 278 -3.83 -0.48 -20.21
C GLY A 278 -4.18 -0.89 -18.78
N VAL A 279 -3.93 -0.01 -17.80
CA VAL A 279 -4.28 -0.25 -16.39
C VAL A 279 -5.80 -0.30 -16.19
N ALA A 280 -6.56 0.59 -16.83
CA ALA A 280 -8.02 0.58 -16.76
C ALA A 280 -8.62 -0.71 -17.32
N THR A 281 -8.06 -1.20 -18.44
CA THR A 281 -8.46 -2.48 -19.05
C THR A 281 -8.19 -3.64 -18.09
N LEU A 282 -7.01 -3.70 -17.48
CA LEU A 282 -6.64 -4.72 -16.49
C LEU A 282 -7.63 -4.72 -15.32
N LEU A 283 -7.87 -3.56 -14.71
CA LEU A 283 -8.78 -3.44 -13.57
C LEU A 283 -10.22 -3.80 -13.95
N GLY A 284 -10.69 -3.40 -15.14
CA GLY A 284 -12.02 -3.71 -15.65
C GLY A 284 -12.25 -5.20 -15.89
N LEU A 285 -11.26 -5.89 -16.46
CA LEU A 285 -11.30 -7.34 -16.64
C LEU A 285 -11.32 -8.07 -15.31
N CYS A 286 -10.37 -7.72 -14.43
CA CYS A 286 -10.27 -8.26 -13.06
C CYS A 286 -11.57 -8.06 -12.28
N GLY A 287 -12.14 -6.86 -12.29
CA GLY A 287 -13.38 -6.53 -11.58
C GLY A 287 -14.60 -7.31 -12.03
N ARG A 288 -14.55 -7.96 -13.20
CA ARG A 288 -15.60 -8.83 -13.73
C ARG A 288 -15.17 -10.30 -13.78
N GLY A 289 -14.12 -10.68 -13.05
CA GLY A 289 -13.64 -12.05 -12.95
C GLY A 289 -13.04 -12.60 -14.24
N ARG A 290 -12.46 -11.76 -15.12
CA ARG A 290 -11.60 -12.20 -16.23
C ARG A 290 -10.14 -12.12 -15.79
N VAL A 291 -9.31 -12.97 -16.37
CA VAL A 291 -7.87 -12.97 -16.12
C VAL A 291 -7.19 -12.07 -17.16
N ALA A 292 -6.52 -11.00 -16.72
CA ALA A 292 -5.82 -10.09 -17.61
C ALA A 292 -4.47 -10.69 -18.04
N THR A 293 -4.28 -10.96 -19.33
CA THR A 293 -3.02 -11.50 -19.85
C THR A 293 -2.20 -10.37 -20.47
N LEU A 294 -1.12 -9.95 -19.81
CA LEU A 294 -0.31 -8.83 -20.29
C LEU A 294 0.71 -9.31 -21.32
N LEU A 295 0.57 -8.81 -22.55
CA LEU A 295 1.43 -9.17 -23.68
C LEU A 295 2.56 -8.14 -23.84
N ASN A 296 3.77 -8.62 -24.11
CA ASN A 296 4.94 -7.78 -24.34
C ASN A 296 5.00 -7.35 -25.82
N PRO A 297 4.78 -6.06 -26.17
CA PRO A 297 4.88 -5.60 -27.56
C PRO A 297 6.26 -5.83 -28.18
N ALA A 298 7.33 -5.84 -27.37
CA ALA A 298 8.69 -6.06 -27.83
C ALA A 298 9.03 -7.54 -28.09
N ALA A 299 8.12 -8.49 -27.83
CA ALA A 299 8.36 -9.91 -28.10
C ALA A 299 8.27 -10.29 -29.59
N GLY A 300 7.90 -9.33 -30.46
CA GLY A 300 7.74 -9.56 -31.89
C GLY A 300 6.55 -10.47 -32.23
N ARG A 301 6.34 -10.72 -33.53
CA ARG A 301 5.17 -11.47 -34.05
C ARG A 301 5.10 -12.90 -33.51
N THR A 302 6.21 -13.62 -33.54
CA THR A 302 6.30 -15.02 -33.10
C THR A 302 6.09 -15.15 -31.59
N GLY A 303 6.76 -14.32 -30.79
CA GLY A 303 6.64 -14.37 -29.33
C GLY A 303 5.23 -14.01 -28.85
N LEU A 304 4.59 -13.02 -29.48
CA LEU A 304 3.20 -12.64 -29.18
C LEU A 304 2.20 -13.73 -29.57
N ARG A 305 2.39 -14.37 -30.73
CA ARG A 305 1.55 -15.50 -31.16
C ARG A 305 1.66 -16.66 -30.17
N GLN A 306 2.88 -17.07 -29.82
CA GLN A 306 3.11 -18.12 -28.83
C GLN A 306 2.50 -17.79 -27.48
N ALA A 307 2.66 -16.54 -27.00
CA ALA A 307 2.04 -16.10 -25.76
C ALA A 307 0.50 -16.19 -25.81
N ALA A 308 -0.11 -15.79 -26.94
CA ALA A 308 -1.54 -15.89 -27.14
C ALA A 308 -2.06 -17.34 -27.17
N GLU A 309 -1.32 -18.26 -27.81
CA GLU A 309 -1.63 -19.68 -27.85
C GLU A 309 -1.50 -20.32 -26.46
N ILE A 310 -0.39 -20.06 -25.74
CA ILE A 310 -0.12 -20.58 -24.38
C ILE A 310 -1.18 -20.12 -23.37
N ALA A 311 -1.61 -18.85 -23.47
CA ALA A 311 -2.70 -18.34 -22.63
C ALA A 311 -4.10 -18.69 -23.17
N SER A 312 -4.19 -19.40 -24.30
CA SER A 312 -5.44 -19.79 -24.96
C SER A 312 -6.39 -18.60 -25.14
N LEU A 313 -5.87 -17.50 -25.69
CA LEU A 313 -6.61 -16.24 -25.82
C LEU A 313 -7.63 -16.33 -26.96
N ARG A 314 -8.86 -15.89 -26.70
CA ARG A 314 -9.91 -15.66 -27.71
C ARG A 314 -10.15 -14.19 -28.01
N THR A 315 -9.67 -13.31 -27.13
CA THR A 315 -9.78 -11.87 -27.28
C THR A 315 -8.48 -11.22 -26.88
N VAL A 316 -7.98 -10.32 -27.73
CA VAL A 316 -6.85 -9.42 -27.43
C VAL A 316 -7.32 -7.99 -27.61
N VAL A 317 -7.10 -7.17 -26.59
CA VAL A 317 -7.41 -5.75 -26.57
C VAL A 317 -6.15 -4.95 -26.91
N THR A 318 -6.25 -4.06 -27.89
CA THR A 318 -5.13 -3.23 -28.37
C THR A 318 -5.63 -1.89 -28.93
N SER A 319 -4.76 -1.10 -29.55
CA SER A 319 -5.10 0.11 -30.30
C SER A 319 -4.55 0.07 -31.72
N ARG A 320 -5.27 0.67 -32.67
CA ARG A 320 -4.84 0.77 -34.08
C ARG A 320 -3.57 1.59 -34.19
N ARG A 321 -3.49 2.68 -33.41
CA ARG A 321 -2.31 3.55 -33.35
C ARG A 321 -1.05 2.80 -32.92
N LEU A 322 -1.16 1.85 -32.00
CA LEU A 322 0.00 1.05 -31.55
C LEU A 322 0.49 0.12 -32.65
N LEU A 323 -0.43 -0.59 -33.31
CA LEU A 323 -0.09 -1.56 -34.36
C LEU A 323 0.42 -0.91 -35.65
N ALA A 324 0.07 0.35 -35.89
CA ALA A 324 0.64 1.15 -36.98
C ALA A 324 2.12 1.54 -36.74
N ALA A 325 2.68 1.34 -35.54
CA ALA A 325 4.08 1.66 -35.28
C ALA A 325 5.01 0.70 -36.05
N PRO A 326 6.15 1.18 -36.62
CA PRO A 326 7.02 0.37 -37.48
C PRO A 326 7.49 -0.95 -36.85
N GLY A 327 7.76 -0.97 -35.54
CA GLY A 327 8.20 -2.17 -34.82
C GLY A 327 7.09 -3.18 -34.51
N LEU A 328 5.83 -2.86 -34.79
CA LEU A 328 4.65 -3.66 -34.44
C LEU A 328 3.75 -4.00 -35.65
N ALA A 329 4.17 -3.59 -36.86
CA ALA A 329 3.44 -3.89 -38.08
C ALA A 329 3.28 -5.41 -38.29
N GLY A 330 2.10 -5.86 -38.76
CA GLY A 330 1.78 -7.26 -39.05
C GLY A 330 1.61 -8.16 -37.82
N ILE A 331 1.54 -7.60 -36.61
CA ILE A 331 1.16 -8.36 -35.41
C ILE A 331 -0.31 -8.76 -35.46
N ASP A 332 -1.18 -7.87 -35.96
CA ASP A 332 -2.60 -8.15 -36.18
C ASP A 332 -2.82 -9.32 -37.13
N GLU A 333 -2.13 -9.32 -38.27
CA GLU A 333 -2.17 -10.44 -39.22
C GLU A 333 -1.71 -11.75 -38.56
N SER A 334 -0.59 -11.72 -37.83
CA SER A 334 -0.05 -12.87 -37.11
C SER A 334 -1.05 -13.40 -36.07
N LEU A 335 -1.67 -12.53 -35.28
CA LEU A 335 -2.66 -12.93 -34.28
C LEU A 335 -3.97 -13.42 -34.90
N ALA A 336 -4.38 -12.86 -36.04
CA ALA A 336 -5.58 -13.29 -36.78
C ALA A 336 -5.45 -14.72 -37.34
N THR A 337 -4.22 -15.25 -37.48
CA THR A 337 -4.01 -16.66 -37.86
C THR A 337 -4.40 -17.66 -36.75
N ILE A 338 -4.56 -17.22 -35.50
CA ILE A 338 -4.98 -18.08 -34.39
C ILE A 338 -6.50 -18.32 -34.50
N PRO A 339 -6.96 -19.58 -34.66
CA PRO A 339 -8.39 -19.87 -34.81
C PRO A 339 -9.22 -19.40 -33.62
N GLY A 340 -10.25 -18.59 -33.89
CA GLY A 340 -11.18 -18.09 -32.88
C GLY A 340 -10.66 -16.92 -32.03
N LEU A 341 -9.47 -16.40 -32.31
CA LEU A 341 -8.97 -15.17 -31.70
C LEU A 341 -9.54 -13.95 -32.41
N SER A 342 -10.03 -12.98 -31.63
CA SER A 342 -10.52 -11.69 -32.12
C SER A 342 -9.77 -10.53 -31.51
N LEU A 343 -9.47 -9.51 -32.32
CA LEU A 343 -8.90 -8.26 -31.85
C LEU A 343 -10.02 -7.27 -31.52
N PHE A 344 -9.91 -6.63 -30.36
CA PHE A 344 -10.76 -5.51 -29.99
C PHE A 344 -9.91 -4.24 -29.89
N PHE A 345 -10.26 -3.24 -30.68
CA PHE A 345 -9.59 -1.95 -30.68
C PHE A 345 -10.27 -1.01 -29.70
N VAL A 346 -9.50 -0.39 -28.80
CA VAL A 346 -10.06 0.54 -27.80
C VAL A 346 -10.74 1.75 -28.44
N GLU A 347 -10.33 2.14 -29.65
CA GLU A 347 -10.98 3.19 -30.43
C GLU A 347 -12.43 2.85 -30.79
N ASP A 348 -12.81 1.55 -30.80
CA ASP A 348 -14.19 1.11 -31.08
C ASP A 348 -15.08 1.12 -29.83
N LEU A 349 -14.53 1.53 -28.67
CA LEU A 349 -15.28 1.59 -27.42
C LEU A 349 -16.57 2.44 -27.52
N PRO A 350 -16.57 3.65 -28.13
CA PRO A 350 -17.80 4.45 -28.26
C PRO A 350 -18.90 3.72 -29.04
N GLY A 351 -18.55 3.06 -30.15
CA GLY A 351 -19.50 2.30 -30.97
C GLY A 351 -20.01 1.02 -30.31
N ASN A 352 -19.29 0.47 -29.33
CA ASN A 352 -19.65 -0.74 -28.59
C ASN A 352 -20.29 -0.44 -27.22
N THR A 353 -20.53 0.82 -26.89
CA THR A 353 -21.08 1.26 -25.60
C THR A 353 -22.59 1.48 -25.72
N ARG A 354 -23.39 0.84 -24.83
CA ARG A 354 -24.83 1.11 -24.74
C ARG A 354 -25.07 2.40 -23.94
N ARG A 355 -26.19 3.08 -24.17
CA ARG A 355 -26.57 4.32 -23.43
C ARG A 355 -26.53 4.15 -21.91
N THR A 356 -26.88 2.96 -21.41
CA THR A 356 -26.89 2.66 -19.97
C THR A 356 -25.52 2.30 -19.40
N ASP A 357 -24.54 1.94 -20.25
CA ASP A 357 -23.26 1.42 -19.76
C ASP A 357 -22.42 2.49 -19.05
N ALA A 358 -22.45 3.74 -19.52
CA ALA A 358 -21.75 4.84 -18.87
C ALA A 358 -22.28 5.13 -17.46
N LEU A 359 -23.61 5.17 -17.31
CA LEU A 359 -24.26 5.36 -16.02
C LEU A 359 -23.94 4.21 -15.05
N MET A 360 -24.07 2.96 -15.53
CA MET A 360 -23.76 1.79 -14.70
C MET A 360 -22.28 1.72 -14.33
N ALA A 361 -21.38 2.03 -15.25
CA ALA A 361 -19.94 2.12 -14.97
C ALA A 361 -19.63 3.19 -13.92
N TRP A 362 -20.32 4.33 -13.97
CA TRP A 362 -20.20 5.36 -12.93
C TRP A 362 -20.68 4.83 -11.57
N ILE A 363 -21.85 4.16 -11.51
CA ILE A 363 -22.37 3.58 -10.26
C ILE A 363 -21.38 2.53 -9.70
N GLU A 364 -20.94 1.60 -10.54
CA GLU A 364 -19.96 0.56 -10.19
C GLU A 364 -18.61 1.17 -9.72
N SER A 365 -18.23 2.33 -10.25
CA SER A 365 -17.01 3.02 -9.82
C SER A 365 -17.09 3.53 -8.37
N ARG A 366 -18.30 3.80 -7.84
CA ARG A 366 -18.50 4.41 -6.51
C ARG A 366 -18.99 3.43 -5.47
N PHE A 367 -19.92 2.56 -5.85
CA PHE A 367 -20.65 1.69 -4.95
C PHE A 367 -20.20 0.25 -5.12
N SER A 368 -20.06 -0.45 -4.00
CA SER A 368 -19.68 -1.85 -4.02
C SER A 368 -20.89 -2.71 -4.29
N PRO A 369 -20.82 -3.68 -5.21
CA PRO A 369 -21.86 -4.68 -5.28
C PRO A 369 -21.76 -5.61 -4.06
N PRO A 370 -22.75 -6.49 -3.83
CA PRO A 370 -22.71 -7.49 -2.77
C PRO A 370 -21.45 -8.34 -2.85
N GLN A 371 -20.90 -8.73 -1.69
CA GLN A 371 -19.63 -9.47 -1.62
C GLN A 371 -19.64 -10.78 -2.43
N THR A 372 -20.80 -11.42 -2.56
CA THR A 372 -21.02 -12.65 -3.36
C THR A 372 -20.80 -12.48 -4.86
N SER A 373 -20.77 -11.24 -5.36
CA SER A 373 -20.57 -10.93 -6.78
C SER A 373 -19.14 -10.51 -7.13
N LEU A 374 -18.25 -10.45 -6.14
CA LEU A 374 -16.85 -10.09 -6.32
C LEU A 374 -16.01 -11.34 -6.62
N PRO A 375 -14.92 -11.22 -7.41
CA PRO A 375 -13.91 -12.27 -7.51
C PRO A 375 -13.36 -12.63 -6.13
N LEU A 376 -12.98 -13.90 -5.94
CA LEU A 376 -12.28 -14.33 -4.75
C LEU A 376 -10.82 -13.87 -4.78
N LEU A 377 -10.19 -13.72 -3.61
CA LEU A 377 -8.78 -13.34 -3.53
C LEU A 377 -7.86 -14.38 -4.17
N ASP A 378 -8.22 -15.66 -4.11
CA ASP A 378 -7.41 -16.74 -4.66
C ASP A 378 -7.73 -17.01 -6.14
N ASP A 379 -8.72 -16.31 -6.72
CA ASP A 379 -8.99 -16.38 -8.15
C ASP A 379 -7.81 -15.79 -8.95
N PRO A 380 -7.51 -16.37 -10.14
CA PRO A 380 -6.51 -15.82 -11.03
C PRO A 380 -6.87 -14.41 -11.51
N ALA A 381 -5.90 -13.49 -11.45
CA ALA A 381 -6.09 -12.09 -11.82
C ALA A 381 -5.29 -11.71 -13.07
N VAL A 382 -4.01 -12.09 -13.11
CA VAL A 382 -3.08 -11.67 -14.16
C VAL A 382 -2.24 -12.84 -14.65
N VAL A 383 -2.00 -12.90 -15.95
CA VAL A 383 -0.93 -13.72 -16.54
C VAL A 383 0.19 -12.79 -17.01
N LEU A 384 1.41 -13.06 -16.54
CA LEU A 384 2.64 -12.43 -17.02
C LEU A 384 3.50 -13.46 -17.74
N PHE A 385 4.27 -13.05 -18.74
CA PHE A 385 5.22 -13.95 -19.41
C PHE A 385 6.65 -13.69 -18.95
N THR A 386 7.39 -14.76 -18.74
CA THR A 386 8.84 -14.70 -18.53
C THR A 386 9.57 -15.11 -19.80
N SER A 387 10.67 -14.39 -20.11
CA SER A 387 11.59 -14.78 -21.19
C SER A 387 12.33 -16.04 -20.74
N GLY A 388 11.95 -17.20 -21.28
CA GLY A 388 12.79 -18.38 -21.19
C GLY A 388 14.05 -18.16 -22.01
N SER A 389 15.21 -18.60 -21.49
CA SER A 389 16.50 -18.42 -22.18
C SER A 389 16.61 -19.23 -23.48
N GLU A 390 15.87 -20.34 -23.61
CA GLU A 390 16.06 -21.31 -24.72
C GLU A 390 14.74 -21.98 -25.19
N GLY A 391 13.56 -21.44 -24.87
CA GLY A 391 12.27 -22.07 -25.19
C GLY A 391 11.07 -21.11 -25.24
N PRO A 392 9.87 -21.62 -25.57
CA PRO A 392 8.65 -20.80 -25.65
C PRO A 392 8.37 -20.09 -24.30
N PRO A 393 7.77 -18.87 -24.34
CA PRO A 393 7.59 -18.06 -23.14
C PRO A 393 6.69 -18.77 -22.13
N LYS A 394 7.04 -18.71 -20.84
CA LYS A 394 6.25 -19.35 -19.78
C LYS A 394 5.26 -18.35 -19.20
N GLY A 395 3.99 -18.72 -19.15
CA GLY A 395 2.93 -17.94 -18.51
C GLY A 395 2.92 -18.16 -16.98
N VAL A 396 3.12 -17.11 -16.22
CA VAL A 396 3.00 -17.10 -14.75
C VAL A 396 1.63 -16.57 -14.38
N LEU A 397 0.83 -17.43 -13.76
CA LEU A 397 -0.52 -17.10 -13.30
C LEU A 397 -0.46 -16.53 -11.88
N LEU A 398 -0.96 -15.30 -11.70
CA LEU A 398 -0.96 -14.58 -10.43
C LEU A 398 -2.39 -14.34 -9.95
N SER A 399 -2.66 -14.70 -8.69
CA SER A 399 -3.95 -14.44 -8.04
C SER A 399 -4.10 -12.99 -7.60
N HIS A 400 -5.33 -12.58 -7.28
CA HIS A 400 -5.58 -11.29 -6.64
C HIS A 400 -4.81 -11.15 -5.32
N ARG A 401 -4.75 -12.22 -4.51
CA ARG A 401 -4.02 -12.28 -3.24
C ARG A 401 -2.53 -12.03 -3.44
N ALA A 402 -1.91 -12.67 -4.43
CA ALA A 402 -0.47 -12.51 -4.69
C ALA A 402 -0.14 -11.05 -5.00
N LEU A 403 -0.93 -10.41 -5.88
CA LEU A 403 -0.71 -9.03 -6.30
C LEU A 403 -1.03 -8.00 -5.21
N ALA A 404 -2.22 -8.10 -4.60
CA ALA A 404 -2.63 -7.19 -3.53
C ALA A 404 -1.79 -7.38 -2.27
N GLY A 405 -1.42 -8.62 -1.95
CA GLY A 405 -0.54 -8.96 -0.84
C GLY A 405 0.87 -8.38 -1.02
N ASN A 406 1.46 -8.52 -2.21
CA ASN A 406 2.78 -7.96 -2.47
C ASN A 406 2.78 -6.41 -2.42
N ALA A 407 1.72 -5.78 -2.94
CA ALA A 407 1.56 -4.33 -2.79
C ALA A 407 1.40 -3.89 -1.33
N ALA A 408 0.62 -4.63 -0.53
CA ALA A 408 0.45 -4.35 0.90
C ALA A 408 1.75 -4.55 1.70
N GLN A 409 2.55 -5.56 1.37
CA GLN A 409 3.89 -5.77 1.93
C GLN A 409 4.81 -4.59 1.61
N ALA A 410 4.83 -4.14 0.34
CA ALA A 410 5.63 -2.99 -0.06
C ALA A 410 5.19 -1.72 0.69
N LEU A 411 3.89 -1.47 0.84
CA LEU A 411 3.35 -0.33 1.60
C LEU A 411 3.65 -0.40 3.10
N ALA A 412 3.88 -1.60 3.65
CA ALA A 412 4.26 -1.76 5.05
C ALA A 412 5.71 -1.35 5.32
N VAL A 413 6.59 -1.51 4.33
CA VAL A 413 8.03 -1.25 4.44
C VAL A 413 8.42 0.12 3.90
N VAL A 414 7.76 0.57 2.83
CA VAL A 414 8.10 1.84 2.18
C VAL A 414 7.28 2.96 2.80
N GLY A 415 7.97 3.89 3.47
CA GLY A 415 7.40 5.11 4.03
C GLY A 415 6.91 6.08 2.94
N THR A 416 5.77 5.74 2.35
CA THR A 416 5.05 6.52 1.33
C THR A 416 3.87 7.24 1.95
N GLY A 417 3.36 8.25 1.26
CA GLY A 417 2.17 8.96 1.67
C GLY A 417 1.48 9.65 0.51
N PRO A 418 0.34 10.30 0.78
CA PRO A 418 -0.47 10.89 -0.28
C PRO A 418 0.21 12.06 -1.03
N GLN A 419 1.29 12.62 -0.48
CA GLN A 419 2.10 13.66 -1.12
C GLN A 419 3.12 13.10 -2.13
N ASP A 420 3.31 11.78 -2.15
CA ASP A 420 4.26 11.17 -3.08
C ASP A 420 3.69 11.05 -4.47
N LYS A 421 4.59 11.00 -5.45
CA LYS A 421 4.26 10.65 -6.82
C LYS A 421 5.35 9.75 -7.38
N VAL A 422 4.94 8.59 -7.85
CA VAL A 422 5.85 7.65 -8.51
C VAL A 422 6.07 8.09 -9.94
N PHE A 423 7.32 8.08 -10.40
CA PHE A 423 7.66 8.06 -11.80
C PHE A 423 8.01 6.63 -12.19
N SER A 424 7.22 6.02 -13.07
CA SER A 424 7.44 4.68 -13.56
C SER A 424 7.58 4.68 -15.07
N ALA A 425 8.82 4.46 -15.54
CA ALA A 425 9.09 4.15 -16.94
C ALA A 425 9.11 2.65 -17.22
N LEU A 426 8.70 1.83 -16.26
CA LEU A 426 8.79 0.37 -16.36
C LEU A 426 7.58 -0.22 -17.10
N PRO A 427 7.76 -1.31 -17.86
CA PRO A 427 6.67 -1.89 -18.61
C PRO A 427 5.59 -2.53 -17.72
N LEU A 428 4.32 -2.28 -18.05
CA LEU A 428 3.16 -2.84 -17.34
C LEU A 428 3.15 -4.38 -17.38
N PHE A 429 3.66 -4.98 -18.45
CA PHE A 429 3.75 -6.43 -18.63
C PHE A 429 4.89 -7.11 -17.86
N HIS A 430 5.69 -6.35 -17.10
CA HIS A 430 6.67 -6.91 -16.16
C HIS A 430 6.18 -6.76 -14.72
N ALA A 431 6.41 -7.79 -13.89
CA ALA A 431 5.95 -7.82 -12.50
C ALA A 431 6.43 -6.62 -11.68
N PHE A 432 7.67 -6.15 -11.92
CA PHE A 432 8.20 -4.97 -11.26
C PHE A 432 7.42 -3.71 -11.64
N GLY A 433 7.25 -3.43 -12.94
CA GLY A 433 6.47 -2.27 -13.41
C GLY A 433 5.00 -2.31 -12.99
N LEU A 434 4.35 -3.48 -13.07
CA LEU A 434 2.98 -3.68 -12.59
C LEU A 434 2.86 -3.39 -11.10
N THR A 435 3.74 -3.96 -10.29
CA THR A 435 3.61 -3.88 -8.83
C THR A 435 4.01 -2.50 -8.32
N THR A 436 5.27 -2.10 -8.51
CA THR A 436 5.80 -0.87 -7.88
C THR A 436 5.44 0.39 -8.66
N GLY A 437 5.27 0.27 -9.98
CA GLY A 437 4.85 1.39 -10.83
C GLY A 437 3.35 1.67 -10.81
N VAL A 438 2.51 0.66 -10.54
CA VAL A 438 1.05 0.79 -10.67
C VAL A 438 0.30 0.37 -9.40
N LEU A 439 0.43 -0.88 -8.96
CA LEU A 439 -0.43 -1.40 -7.88
C LEU A 439 -0.13 -0.78 -6.51
N VAL A 440 1.15 -0.60 -6.16
CA VAL A 440 1.57 0.05 -4.92
C VAL A 440 1.02 1.48 -4.81
N PRO A 441 1.24 2.40 -5.79
CA PRO A 441 0.67 3.75 -5.72
C PRO A 441 -0.86 3.76 -5.72
N LEU A 442 -1.51 2.93 -6.55
CA LEU A 442 -2.97 2.88 -6.62
C LEU A 442 -3.64 2.36 -5.34
N LEU A 443 -3.05 1.35 -4.69
CA LEU A 443 -3.59 0.81 -3.45
C LEU A 443 -3.18 1.64 -2.23
N GLY A 444 -2.05 2.35 -2.31
CA GLY A 444 -1.52 3.22 -1.28
C GLY A 444 -2.08 4.65 -1.28
N GLY A 445 -2.84 5.05 -2.30
CA GLY A 445 -3.52 6.34 -2.32
C GLY A 445 -2.70 7.52 -2.85
N PHE A 446 -1.66 7.26 -3.64
CA PHE A 446 -0.77 8.28 -4.21
C PHE A 446 -0.57 8.10 -5.72
N PRO A 447 -0.37 9.18 -6.49
CA PRO A 447 -0.31 9.13 -7.95
C PRO A 447 0.93 8.42 -8.50
N SER A 448 0.78 7.89 -9.72
CA SER A 448 1.89 7.42 -10.54
C SER A 448 1.87 8.03 -11.94
N PHE A 449 3.01 8.54 -12.40
CA PHE A 449 3.27 8.95 -13.76
C PHE A 449 3.82 7.76 -14.55
N LEU A 450 3.06 7.30 -15.53
CA LEU A 450 3.36 6.15 -16.37
C LEU A 450 4.00 6.61 -17.67
N TYR A 451 5.23 6.16 -17.91
CA TYR A 451 5.94 6.42 -19.16
C TYR A 451 6.22 5.13 -19.92
N PRO A 452 5.78 5.00 -21.19
CA PRO A 452 5.84 3.73 -21.91
C PRO A 452 7.24 3.35 -22.43
N TRP A 453 8.21 4.26 -22.47
CA TRP A 453 9.48 4.06 -23.20
C TRP A 453 10.73 4.30 -22.34
N ALA A 454 11.15 3.30 -21.56
CA ALA A 454 12.29 3.39 -20.64
C ALA A 454 13.63 3.83 -21.27
N LEU A 455 13.84 3.51 -22.55
CA LEU A 455 15.11 3.74 -23.26
C LEU A 455 15.32 5.18 -23.73
N ARG A 456 14.36 6.09 -23.51
CA ARG A 456 14.49 7.51 -23.89
C ARG A 456 15.29 8.29 -22.86
N SER A 457 16.58 7.99 -22.74
CA SER A 457 17.46 8.46 -21.66
C SER A 457 17.59 9.97 -21.54
N HIS A 458 17.42 10.74 -22.62
CA HIS A 458 17.39 12.20 -22.57
C HIS A 458 16.06 12.78 -22.09
N THR A 459 14.96 12.04 -22.25
CA THR A 459 13.61 12.53 -21.92
C THR A 459 13.24 12.21 -20.49
N ILE A 460 13.67 11.06 -19.96
CA ILE A 460 13.30 10.61 -18.61
C ILE A 460 13.68 11.63 -17.52
N PRO A 461 14.92 12.15 -17.43
CA PRO A 461 15.27 13.12 -16.40
C PRO A 461 14.36 14.36 -16.40
N ARG A 462 14.13 14.94 -17.59
CA ARG A 462 13.25 16.09 -17.76
C ARG A 462 11.80 15.80 -17.36
N LEU A 463 11.30 14.59 -17.64
CA LEU A 463 9.96 14.17 -17.25
C LEU A 463 9.84 13.89 -15.75
N CYS A 464 10.90 13.41 -15.08
CA CYS A 464 10.92 13.31 -13.62
C CYS A 464 10.69 14.69 -12.99
N TYR A 465 11.37 15.73 -13.52
CA TYR A 465 11.16 17.11 -13.10
C TYR A 465 9.75 17.62 -13.43
N SER A 466 9.33 17.56 -14.69
CA SER A 466 8.05 18.15 -15.11
C SER A 466 6.82 17.45 -14.53
N SER A 467 6.97 16.18 -14.11
CA SER A 467 5.91 15.44 -13.44
C SER A 467 5.86 15.67 -11.94
N ASP A 468 6.78 16.42 -11.34
CA ASP A 468 6.89 16.58 -9.88
C ASP A 468 6.96 15.25 -9.11
N ALA A 469 7.62 14.25 -9.70
CA ALA A 469 7.77 12.95 -9.07
C ALA A 469 8.67 13.02 -7.83
N THR A 470 8.33 12.25 -6.80
CA THR A 470 9.10 12.13 -5.56
C THR A 470 9.77 10.77 -5.41
N ILE A 471 9.28 9.76 -6.13
CA ILE A 471 9.79 8.39 -6.11
C ILE A 471 10.14 7.98 -7.54
N LEU A 472 11.38 7.53 -7.76
CA LEU A 472 11.81 6.98 -9.04
C LEU A 472 11.97 5.46 -8.93
N VAL A 473 11.33 4.71 -9.83
CA VAL A 473 11.44 3.25 -9.88
C VAL A 473 12.13 2.81 -11.16
N SER A 474 13.19 2.02 -11.05
CA SER A 474 13.98 1.60 -12.22
C SER A 474 14.91 0.41 -11.95
N THR A 475 15.58 -0.06 -12.99
CA THR A 475 16.68 -1.03 -12.90
C THR A 475 18.02 -0.31 -12.78
N ASN A 476 19.06 -0.99 -12.27
CA ASN A 476 20.39 -0.40 -12.16
C ASN A 476 20.94 0.11 -13.52
N THR A 477 20.79 -0.68 -14.57
CA THR A 477 21.22 -0.31 -15.93
C THR A 477 20.52 0.97 -16.43
N LEU A 478 19.20 1.04 -16.33
CA LEU A 478 18.44 2.23 -16.74
C LEU A 478 18.80 3.48 -15.90
N LEU A 479 18.97 3.35 -14.58
CA LEU A 479 19.43 4.47 -13.74
C LEU A 479 20.79 5.01 -14.21
N SER A 480 21.72 4.12 -14.53
CA SER A 480 23.02 4.50 -15.09
C SER A 480 22.87 5.25 -16.42
N TYR A 481 21.98 4.80 -17.30
CA TYR A 481 21.72 5.50 -18.57
C TYR A 481 21.09 6.87 -18.38
N TRP A 482 20.11 7.00 -17.48
CA TRP A 482 19.44 8.28 -17.24
C TRP A 482 20.38 9.28 -16.55
N GLY A 483 21.19 8.80 -15.60
CA GLY A 483 22.17 9.63 -14.88
C GLY A 483 23.22 10.27 -15.79
N ARG A 484 23.60 9.63 -16.91
CA ARG A 484 24.54 10.21 -17.89
C ARG A 484 24.02 11.48 -18.58
N TYR A 485 22.70 11.65 -18.67
CA TYR A 485 22.08 12.76 -19.39
C TYR A 485 21.29 13.70 -18.48
N ALA A 486 21.21 13.41 -17.19
CA ALA A 486 20.51 14.21 -16.21
C ALA A 486 21.39 15.37 -15.73
N VAL A 487 20.75 16.49 -15.43
CA VAL A 487 21.35 17.55 -14.60
C VAL A 487 20.81 17.46 -13.16
N PRO A 488 21.51 17.99 -12.14
CA PRO A 488 21.05 17.88 -10.74
C PRO A 488 19.61 18.34 -10.51
N TYR A 489 19.14 19.31 -11.29
CA TYR A 489 17.79 19.85 -11.19
C TYR A 489 16.69 18.88 -11.65
N ASP A 490 17.00 17.95 -12.55
CA ASP A 490 16.03 16.99 -13.10
C ASP A 490 15.44 16.06 -12.02
N PHE A 491 16.20 15.83 -10.94
CA PHE A 491 15.82 14.94 -9.84
C PHE A 491 15.63 15.69 -8.51
N ALA A 492 15.52 17.02 -8.52
CA ALA A 492 15.48 17.84 -7.30
C ALA A 492 14.36 17.46 -6.31
N ARG A 493 13.25 16.89 -6.80
CA ARG A 493 12.11 16.44 -5.96
C ARG A 493 12.17 14.95 -5.59
N ILE A 494 13.04 14.17 -6.22
CA ILE A 494 13.16 12.73 -5.96
C ILE A 494 13.78 12.54 -4.57
N ARG A 495 12.98 12.05 -3.63
CA ARG A 495 13.41 11.73 -2.26
C ARG A 495 13.72 10.24 -2.07
N MET A 496 13.36 9.41 -3.03
CA MET A 496 13.51 7.95 -2.97
C MET A 496 13.71 7.36 -4.36
N VAL A 497 14.69 6.46 -4.48
CA VAL A 497 14.91 5.65 -5.68
C VAL A 497 14.78 4.17 -5.30
N ILE A 498 13.93 3.44 -6.02
CA ILE A 498 13.74 2.00 -5.86
C ILE A 498 14.38 1.31 -7.05
N ALA A 499 15.55 0.72 -6.83
CA ALA A 499 16.30 -0.05 -7.82
C ALA A 499 16.02 -1.55 -7.64
N GLY A 500 15.75 -2.27 -8.73
CA GLY A 500 15.48 -3.71 -8.69
C GLY A 500 15.72 -4.42 -10.02
N ALA A 501 15.43 -5.73 -10.04
CA ALA A 501 15.60 -6.66 -11.17
C ALA A 501 17.06 -6.98 -11.60
N GLU A 502 18.05 -6.24 -11.10
CA GLU A 502 19.47 -6.42 -11.39
C GLU A 502 20.33 -6.15 -10.14
N PRO A 503 21.54 -6.73 -10.01
CA PRO A 503 22.48 -6.36 -8.96
C PRO A 503 22.83 -4.87 -9.02
N LEU A 504 22.87 -4.22 -7.85
CA LEU A 504 23.39 -2.86 -7.71
C LEU A 504 24.91 -2.91 -7.96
N ARG A 505 25.41 -2.03 -8.82
CA ARG A 505 26.85 -1.92 -9.15
C ARG A 505 27.44 -0.69 -8.51
#